data_AF-A0A7V9PK59-F1
#
_entry.id   AF-A0A7V9PK59-F1
#
_cell.length_a   1.000
_cell.length_b   1.000
_cell.length_c   1.000
_cell.angle_alpha   90.00
_cell.angle_beta   90.00
_cell.angle_gamma   90.00
#
_symmetry.space_group_name_H-M   'P 1'
#
loop_
_entity.id
_entity.type
_entity.pdbx_description
1 polymer ?
#
loop_
_entity_poly.entity_id
_entity_poly.type
_entity_poly.pdbx_seq_one_letter_code
_entity_poly.pdbx_strand_id
1 'polypeptide(L)'
;MLFATVLHPTIGDLLRSVRTTRPDPVMVAMVGIAAGPLLAFASANLELQRRGVGEHAMLGHYGFMAAFALTVIGVGLLSSERADGGGRLPAWVAGALAAAIGTASIVFPEVEPRLDLPWALGAIGWGIAFVVAAERRNRVAQRRTVESILS
;
A
#
# COMPACT_ATOMS: atom_id res chain seq x y z
N MET A 1 -9.30 10.19 -30.53
CA MET A 1 -7.92 9.66 -30.67
C MET A 1 -6.90 10.75 -30.31
N LEU A 2 -6.83 11.17 -29.04
CA LEU A 2 -5.85 12.17 -28.54
C LEU A 2 -5.58 11.91 -27.04
N PHE A 3 -4.96 10.77 -26.72
CA PHE A 3 -4.52 10.44 -25.34
C PHE A 3 -3.01 10.16 -25.24
N ALA A 4 -2.25 10.25 -26.33
CA ALA A 4 -0.88 9.72 -26.39
C ALA A 4 0.25 10.76 -26.14
N THR A 5 -0.02 12.07 -26.08
CA THR A 5 1.07 13.07 -26.11
C THR A 5 1.45 13.67 -24.75
N VAL A 6 0.78 13.31 -23.65
CA VAL A 6 1.08 13.90 -22.32
C VAL A 6 1.87 12.95 -21.41
N LEU A 7 2.12 11.69 -21.82
CA LEU A 7 2.67 10.68 -20.91
C LEU A 7 4.19 10.40 -20.96
N HIS A 8 4.99 11.02 -21.84
CA HIS A 8 6.28 10.38 -22.22
C HIS A 8 7.64 11.05 -21.86
N PRO A 9 7.77 12.04 -20.95
CA PRO A 9 9.09 12.26 -20.32
C PRO A 9 9.13 11.80 -18.87
N THR A 10 8.03 11.95 -18.14
CA THR A 10 8.03 11.83 -16.68
C THR A 10 8.06 10.37 -16.22
N ILE A 11 7.42 9.44 -16.94
CA ILE A 11 7.43 8.02 -16.57
C ILE A 11 8.84 7.42 -16.66
N GLY A 12 9.62 7.82 -17.67
CA GLY A 12 11.00 7.34 -17.85
C GLY A 12 11.92 7.75 -16.71
N ASP A 13 11.80 9.00 -16.25
CA ASP A 13 12.59 9.50 -15.11
C ASP A 13 12.09 8.96 -13.78
N LEU A 14 10.79 8.70 -13.64
CA LEU A 14 10.21 8.08 -12.45
C LEU A 14 10.65 6.61 -12.32
N LEU A 15 10.63 5.85 -13.42
CA LEU A 15 11.17 4.48 -13.49
C LEU A 15 12.69 4.43 -13.31
N ARG A 16 13.42 5.43 -13.83
CA ARG A 16 14.87 5.54 -13.65
C ARG A 16 15.23 5.87 -12.20
N SER A 17 14.50 6.77 -11.55
CA SER A 17 14.65 7.10 -10.13
C SER A 17 14.40 5.89 -9.25
N VAL A 18 13.32 5.14 -9.51
CA VAL A 18 13.03 3.84 -8.87
C VAL A 18 14.22 2.88 -9.00
N ARG A 19 14.86 2.83 -10.18
CA ARG A 19 15.99 1.91 -10.43
C ARG A 19 17.29 2.29 -9.74
N THR A 20 17.51 3.57 -9.41
CA THR A 20 18.76 4.07 -8.82
C THR A 20 18.70 4.21 -7.30
N THR A 21 17.51 4.32 -6.73
CA THR A 21 17.34 4.48 -5.28
C THR A 21 17.35 3.10 -4.61
N ARG A 22 18.22 2.92 -3.61
CA ARG A 22 18.19 1.69 -2.82
C ARG A 22 16.93 1.69 -1.94
N PRO A 23 16.07 0.67 -2.04
CA PRO A 23 14.88 0.61 -1.21
C PRO A 23 15.25 0.47 0.26
N ASP A 24 14.46 1.10 1.14
CA ASP A 24 14.64 0.98 2.59
C ASP A 24 14.31 -0.46 3.03
N PRO A 25 15.28 -1.21 3.61
CA PRO A 25 15.11 -2.63 3.89
C PRO A 25 14.06 -2.88 4.99
N VAL A 26 13.87 -1.94 5.92
CA VAL A 26 12.84 -2.06 6.97
C VAL A 26 11.47 -1.92 6.35
N MET A 27 11.26 -0.91 5.51
CA MET A 27 9.99 -0.70 4.81
C MET A 27 9.66 -1.87 3.88
N VAL A 28 10.65 -2.40 3.14
CA VAL A 28 10.48 -3.61 2.32
C VAL A 28 10.10 -4.81 3.18
N ALA A 29 10.74 -5.02 4.32
CA ALA A 29 10.40 -6.11 5.23
C ALA A 29 8.96 -5.99 5.75
N MET A 30 8.52 -4.77 6.12
CA MET A 30 7.14 -4.54 6.55
C MET A 30 6.13 -4.84 5.44
N VAL A 31 6.42 -4.46 4.20
CA VAL A 31 5.59 -4.82 3.04
C VAL A 31 5.60 -6.34 2.84
N GLY A 32 6.76 -7.00 2.93
CA GLY A 32 6.88 -8.45 2.81
C GLY A 32 6.04 -9.21 3.83
N ILE A 33 6.01 -8.74 5.08
CA ILE A 33 5.18 -9.30 6.15
C ILE A 33 3.69 -9.18 5.81
N ALA A 34 3.23 -8.04 5.30
CA ALA A 34 1.83 -7.84 4.92
C ALA A 34 1.47 -8.50 3.59
N ALA A 35 2.43 -8.71 2.68
CA ALA A 35 2.17 -9.25 1.36
C ALA A 35 1.57 -10.66 1.43
N GLY A 36 2.04 -11.52 2.33
CA GLY A 36 1.48 -12.87 2.50
C GLY A 36 -0.03 -12.88 2.69
N PRO A 37 -0.58 -12.28 3.78
CA PRO A 37 -2.02 -12.24 4.01
C PRO A 37 -2.77 -11.42 2.96
N LEU A 38 -2.21 -10.32 2.44
CA LEU A 38 -2.87 -9.51 1.41
C LEU A 38 -3.00 -10.25 0.07
N LEU A 39 -2.00 -11.03 -0.31
CA LEU A 39 -2.05 -11.86 -1.53
C LEU A 39 -3.05 -13.00 -1.35
N ALA A 40 -3.07 -13.67 -0.19
CA ALA A 40 -4.07 -14.69 0.10
C ALA A 40 -5.50 -14.12 0.03
N PHE A 41 -5.72 -12.94 0.64
CA PHE A 41 -6.99 -12.23 0.58
C PHE A 41 -7.38 -11.85 -0.86
N ALA A 42 -6.44 -11.32 -1.64
CA ALA A 42 -6.67 -10.97 -3.05
C ALA A 42 -7.01 -12.21 -3.90
N SER A 43 -6.29 -13.31 -3.71
CA SER A 43 -6.55 -14.57 -4.41
C SER A 43 -7.94 -15.13 -4.11
N ALA A 44 -8.33 -15.16 -2.84
CA ALA A 44 -9.67 -15.61 -2.43
C ALA A 44 -10.78 -14.76 -3.09
N ASN A 45 -10.61 -13.43 -3.08
CA ASN A 45 -11.57 -12.52 -3.70
C ASN A 45 -11.60 -12.64 -5.23
N LEU A 46 -10.46 -12.82 -5.90
CA LEU A 46 -10.44 -13.06 -7.35
C LEU A 46 -11.12 -14.38 -7.71
N GLU A 47 -10.99 -15.41 -6.88
CA GLU A 47 -11.67 -16.67 -7.09
C GLU A 47 -13.19 -16.52 -6.97
N LEU A 48 -13.67 -15.80 -5.94
CA LEU A 48 -15.09 -15.45 -5.79
C LEU A 48 -15.61 -14.64 -6.99
N GLN A 49 -14.84 -13.64 -7.43
CA GLN A 49 -15.18 -12.84 -8.61
C GLN A 49 -15.26 -13.69 -9.88
N ARG A 50 -14.33 -14.63 -10.08
CA ARG A 50 -14.28 -15.53 -11.25
C ARG A 50 -15.44 -16.51 -11.29
N ARG A 51 -15.88 -17.00 -10.12
CA ARG A 51 -17.07 -17.87 -10.03
C ARG A 51 -18.34 -17.11 -10.44
N GLY A 52 -18.37 -15.79 -10.27
CA GLY A 52 -19.42 -14.93 -10.83
C GLY A 52 -20.81 -15.11 -10.21
N VAL A 53 -20.91 -15.79 -9.07
CA VAL A 53 -22.20 -16.12 -8.44
C VAL A 53 -22.56 -15.06 -7.40
N GLY A 54 -23.80 -14.56 -7.47
CA GLY A 54 -24.37 -13.62 -6.51
C GLY A 54 -24.19 -12.14 -6.87
N GLU A 55 -25.00 -11.29 -6.24
CA GLU A 55 -25.05 -9.85 -6.50
C GLU A 55 -23.71 -9.15 -6.28
N HIS A 56 -22.92 -9.60 -5.30
CA HIS A 56 -21.60 -9.06 -4.99
C HIS A 56 -20.60 -9.26 -6.13
N ALA A 57 -20.66 -10.39 -6.83
CA ALA A 57 -19.82 -10.65 -7.99
C ALA A 57 -20.28 -9.83 -9.20
N MET A 58 -21.59 -9.68 -9.42
CA MET A 58 -22.14 -8.85 -10.50
C MET A 58 -21.76 -7.38 -10.38
N LEU A 59 -21.67 -6.86 -9.15
CA LEU A 59 -21.24 -5.49 -8.85
C LEU A 59 -19.71 -5.33 -8.83
N GLY A 60 -18.94 -6.40 -9.07
CA GLY A 60 -17.48 -6.36 -9.08
C GLY A 60 -16.84 -6.18 -7.69
N HIS A 61 -17.60 -6.41 -6.62
CA HIS A 61 -17.18 -6.15 -5.24
C HIS A 61 -15.91 -6.91 -4.87
N TYR A 62 -15.86 -8.21 -5.17
CA TYR A 62 -14.68 -9.03 -4.90
C TYR A 62 -13.47 -8.61 -5.75
N GLY A 63 -13.69 -8.21 -7.00
CA GLY A 63 -12.65 -7.62 -7.84
C GLY A 63 -12.05 -6.34 -7.24
N PHE A 64 -12.90 -5.47 -6.68
CA PHE A 64 -12.47 -4.25 -5.99
C PHE A 64 -11.64 -4.56 -4.74
N MET A 65 -12.08 -5.53 -3.91
CA MET A 65 -11.33 -5.94 -2.72
C MET A 65 -9.96 -6.54 -3.05
N ALA A 66 -9.85 -7.29 -4.14
CA ALA A 66 -8.56 -7.78 -4.63
C ALA A 66 -7.65 -6.64 -5.12
N ALA A 67 -8.19 -5.70 -5.91
CA ALA A 67 -7.45 -4.54 -6.38
C ALA A 67 -6.98 -3.65 -5.22
N PHE A 68 -7.80 -3.52 -4.17
CA PHE A 68 -7.43 -2.82 -2.95
C PHE A 68 -6.21 -3.44 -2.28
N ALA A 69 -6.20 -4.76 -2.05
CA ALA A 69 -5.08 -5.44 -1.41
C ALA A 69 -3.79 -5.30 -2.21
N LEU A 70 -3.87 -5.41 -3.54
CA LEU A 70 -2.74 -5.17 -4.44
C LEU A 70 -2.28 -3.71 -4.41
N THR A 71 -3.20 -2.75 -4.27
CA THR A 71 -2.88 -1.33 -4.12
C THR A 71 -2.08 -1.07 -2.86
N VAL A 72 -2.45 -1.66 -1.72
CA VAL A 72 -1.69 -1.55 -0.45
C VAL A 72 -0.24 -2.03 -0.63
N ILE A 73 -0.04 -3.16 -1.30
CA ILE A 73 1.30 -3.68 -1.61
C ILE A 73 2.04 -2.70 -2.53
N GLY A 74 1.43 -2.27 -3.63
CA GLY A 74 2.04 -1.40 -4.62
C GLY A 74 2.47 -0.05 -4.03
N VAL A 75 1.60 0.62 -3.28
CA VAL A 75 1.93 1.91 -2.64
C VAL A 75 2.90 1.74 -1.47
N GLY A 76 2.89 0.59 -0.79
CA GLY A 76 3.88 0.21 0.21
C GLY A 76 5.29 0.08 -0.38
N LEU A 77 5.44 -0.67 -1.49
CA LEU A 77 6.71 -0.77 -2.21
C LEU A 77 7.17 0.60 -2.73
N LEU A 78 6.25 1.36 -3.30
CA LEU A 78 6.52 2.70 -3.81
C LEU A 78 7.00 3.68 -2.71
N SER A 79 6.49 3.53 -1.49
CA SER A 79 6.98 4.25 -0.31
C SER A 79 8.42 3.87 0.05
N SER A 80 8.75 2.57 -0.06
CA SER A 80 10.07 2.03 0.29
C SER A 80 11.21 2.59 -0.56
N GLU A 81 10.94 2.95 -1.81
CA GLU A 81 11.93 3.48 -2.77
C GLU A 81 12.11 4.99 -2.70
N ARG A 82 11.21 5.72 -2.03
CA ARG A 82 11.23 7.19 -1.99
C ARG A 82 11.68 7.73 -0.64
N ALA A 83 12.92 7.43 -0.29
CA ALA A 83 13.55 7.89 0.95
C ALA A 83 13.69 9.43 1.03
N ASP A 84 13.75 10.13 -0.11
CA ASP A 84 14.05 11.56 -0.22
C ASP A 84 12.81 12.47 -0.04
N GLY A 85 11.88 12.10 0.86
CA GLY A 85 10.67 12.88 1.14
C GLY A 85 9.46 12.58 0.23
N GLY A 86 9.68 11.99 -0.96
CA GLY A 86 8.60 11.58 -1.87
C GLY A 86 7.77 10.36 -1.41
N GLY A 87 8.21 9.63 -0.39
CA GLY A 87 7.55 8.40 0.10
C GLY A 87 6.44 8.63 1.11
N ARG A 88 6.27 9.87 1.58
CA ARG A 88 5.29 10.20 2.63
C ARG A 88 3.84 9.94 2.19
N LEU A 89 3.44 10.46 1.04
CA LEU A 89 2.08 10.26 0.55
C LEU A 89 1.77 8.76 0.30
N PRO A 90 2.61 7.99 -0.41
CA PRO A 90 2.42 6.54 -0.53
C PRO A 90 2.34 5.81 0.81
N ALA A 91 3.13 6.20 1.82
CA ALA A 91 3.09 5.60 3.15
C ALA A 91 1.75 5.83 3.86
N TRP A 92 1.24 7.06 3.81
CA TRP A 92 -0.06 7.40 4.37
C TRP A 92 -1.19 6.68 3.65
N VAL A 93 -1.13 6.56 2.32
CA VAL A 93 -2.11 5.77 1.56
C VAL A 93 -2.06 4.31 1.99
N ALA A 94 -0.88 3.68 2.05
CA ALA A 94 -0.74 2.29 2.48
C ALA A 94 -1.33 2.05 3.87
N GLY A 95 -0.96 2.91 4.84
CA GLY A 95 -1.39 2.78 6.22
C GLY A 95 -2.87 3.06 6.42
N ALA A 96 -3.40 4.10 5.79
CA ALA A 96 -4.81 4.45 5.88
C ALA A 96 -5.70 3.38 5.26
N LEU A 97 -5.32 2.81 4.11
CA LEU A 97 -6.05 1.72 3.48
C LEU A 97 -6.07 0.47 4.38
N ALA A 98 -4.93 0.08 4.95
CA ALA A 98 -4.86 -1.05 5.87
C ALA A 98 -5.74 -0.84 7.13
N ALA A 99 -5.66 0.35 7.74
CA ALA A 99 -6.47 0.69 8.89
C ALA A 99 -7.97 0.76 8.56
N ALA A 100 -8.33 1.26 7.38
CA ALA A 100 -9.72 1.33 6.93
C ALA A 100 -10.34 -0.07 6.79
N ILE A 101 -9.63 -1.05 6.21
CA ILE A 101 -10.13 -2.43 6.12
C ILE A 101 -10.30 -3.06 7.51
N GLY A 102 -9.32 -2.92 8.39
CA GLY A 102 -9.42 -3.49 9.73
C GLY A 102 -10.57 -2.86 10.52
N THR A 103 -10.73 -1.54 10.41
CA THR A 103 -11.84 -0.82 11.06
C THR A 103 -13.20 -1.25 10.48
N ALA A 104 -13.32 -1.32 9.15
CA ALA A 104 -14.54 -1.75 8.50
C ALA A 104 -14.93 -3.19 8.89
N SER A 105 -13.95 -4.09 9.01
CA SER A 105 -14.18 -5.48 9.45
C SER A 105 -14.71 -5.58 10.88
N ILE A 106 -14.38 -4.62 11.75
CA ILE A 106 -14.86 -4.56 13.14
C ILE A 106 -16.25 -3.91 13.21
N VAL A 107 -16.47 -2.84 12.44
CA VAL A 107 -17.72 -2.06 12.46
C VAL A 107 -18.86 -2.79 11.75
N PHE A 108 -18.56 -3.57 10.71
CA PHE A 108 -19.54 -4.28 9.90
C PHE A 108 -19.28 -5.80 9.90
N PRO A 109 -19.47 -6.48 11.05
CA PRO A 109 -19.11 -7.89 11.19
C PRO A 109 -19.99 -8.85 10.38
N GLU A 110 -21.13 -8.39 9.87
CA GLU A 110 -22.04 -9.16 9.01
C GLU A 110 -21.78 -9.02 7.51
N VAL A 111 -20.87 -8.14 7.08
CA VAL A 111 -20.59 -7.88 5.66
C VAL A 111 -19.37 -8.67 5.20
N GLU A 112 -19.58 -9.56 4.25
CA GLU A 112 -18.50 -10.34 3.62
C GLU A 112 -17.93 -9.62 2.40
N PRO A 113 -16.60 -9.65 2.18
CA PRO A 113 -15.56 -10.34 2.94
C PRO A 113 -15.04 -9.53 4.13
N ARG A 114 -15.02 -10.13 5.33
CA ARG A 114 -14.48 -9.54 6.57
C ARG A 114 -13.18 -10.21 7.00
N LEU A 115 -12.32 -9.45 7.68
CA LEU A 115 -11.26 -10.02 8.49
C LEU A 115 -11.82 -10.49 9.83
N ASP A 116 -11.31 -11.61 10.36
CA ASP A 116 -11.55 -11.93 11.77
C ASP A 116 -10.89 -10.86 12.68
N LEU A 117 -11.29 -10.84 13.96
CA LEU A 117 -10.86 -9.80 14.87
C LEU A 117 -9.32 -9.72 15.03
N PRO A 118 -8.57 -10.83 15.17
CA PRO A 118 -7.11 -10.77 15.18
C PRO A 118 -6.50 -10.14 13.92
N TRP A 119 -6.97 -10.51 12.73
CA TRP A 119 -6.47 -9.95 11.47
C TRP A 119 -6.87 -8.49 11.28
N ALA A 120 -8.06 -8.10 11.73
CA ALA A 120 -8.52 -6.71 11.67
C ALA A 120 -7.66 -5.79 12.55
N LEU A 121 -7.37 -6.20 13.79
CA LEU A 121 -6.46 -5.49 14.68
C LEU A 121 -5.03 -5.48 14.13
N GLY A 122 -4.59 -6.59 13.56
CA GLY A 122 -3.31 -6.71 12.87
C GLY A 122 -3.18 -5.70 11.71
N ALA A 123 -4.21 -5.56 10.88
CA ALA A 123 -4.22 -4.61 9.76
C ALA A 123 -4.14 -3.15 10.23
N ILE A 124 -4.88 -2.79 11.29
CA ILE A 124 -4.82 -1.46 11.91
C ILE A 124 -3.43 -1.20 12.49
N GLY A 125 -2.92 -2.13 13.30
CA GLY A 125 -1.62 -2.04 13.93
C GLY A 125 -0.49 -1.91 12.91
N TRP A 126 -0.53 -2.72 11.85
CA TRP A 126 0.42 -2.65 10.74
C TRP A 126 0.35 -1.31 10.01
N GLY A 127 -0.85 -0.82 9.71
CA GLY A 127 -1.03 0.47 9.02
C GLY A 127 -0.44 1.64 9.81
N ILE A 128 -0.68 1.68 11.12
CA ILE A 128 -0.09 2.67 12.03
C ILE A 128 1.44 2.52 12.07
N ALA A 129 1.94 1.30 12.26
CA ALA A 129 3.38 1.05 12.34
C ALA A 129 4.10 1.47 11.04
N PHE A 130 3.50 1.20 9.88
CA PHE A 130 4.08 1.54 8.58
C PHE A 130 4.22 3.06 8.40
N VAL A 131 3.18 3.83 8.75
CA VAL A 131 3.23 5.30 8.71
C VAL A 131 4.28 5.84 9.68
N VAL A 132 4.32 5.32 10.91
CA VAL A 132 5.31 5.74 11.92
C VAL A 132 6.74 5.46 11.45
N ALA A 133 6.99 4.29 10.86
CA ALA A 133 8.30 3.94 10.30
C ALA A 133 8.69 4.88 9.15
N ALA A 134 7.77 5.14 8.23
CA ALA A 134 8.00 6.06 7.10
C ALA A 134 8.31 7.49 7.57
N GLU A 135 7.55 8.01 8.55
CA GLU A 135 7.75 9.35 9.10
C GLU A 135 9.09 9.47 9.85
N ARG A 136 9.48 8.43 10.61
CA ARG A 136 10.80 8.39 11.27
C ARG A 136 11.93 8.43 10.24
N ARG A 137 11.85 7.61 9.19
CA ARG A 137 12.82 7.59 8.10
C ARG A 137 12.96 8.98 7.45
N ASN A 138 11.84 9.61 7.08
CA ASN A 138 11.84 10.92 6.44
C ASN A 138 12.45 12.01 7.34
N ARG A 139 12.20 11.97 8.65
CA ARG A 139 12.82 12.89 9.63
C ARG A 139 14.33 12.72 9.72
N VAL A 140 14.83 11.48 9.70
CA VAL A 140 16.27 11.18 9.71
C VAL A 140 16.94 11.69 8.43
N ALA A 141 16.32 11.47 7.27
CA ALA A 141 16.82 11.97 5.99
C ALA A 141 16.92 13.51 5.98
N GLN A 142 15.85 14.21 6.43
CA GLN A 142 15.82 15.66 6.49
C GLN A 142 16.92 16.25 7.40
N ARG A 143 17.19 15.61 8.56
CA ARG A 143 18.26 16.05 9.47
C ARG A 143 19.63 15.98 8.81
N ARG A 144 19.95 14.87 8.12
CA ARG A 144 21.22 14.70 7.41
C ARG A 144 21.43 15.76 6.32
N THR A 145 20.37 16.10 5.59
CA THR A 145 20.43 17.16 4.56
C THR A 145 20.76 18.51 5.19
N VAL A 146 20.17 18.85 6.34
CA VAL A 146 20.45 20.11 7.04
C VAL A 146 21.89 20.14 7.55
N GLU A 147 22.38 19.06 8.16
CA GLU A 147 23.76 18.95 8.65
C GLU A 147 24.79 19.14 7.51
N SER A 148 24.53 18.60 6.32
CA SER A 148 25.40 18.75 5.14
C SER A 148 25.44 20.16 4.56
N ILE A 149 24.43 21.00 4.81
CA ILE A 149 24.41 22.40 4.32
C ILE A 149 25.18 23.32 5.27
N LEU A 150 25.32 22.93 6.54
CA LEU A 150 25.93 23.74 7.60
C LEU A 150 27.43 23.43 7.82
N SER A 151 27.96 22.37 7.22
CA SER A 151 29.38 21.96 7.24
C SER A 151 30.17 22.58 6.09
#